data_AF-A0A6S7JTY7-F1
#
_entry.id   AF-A0A6S7JTY7-F1
#
_cell.length_a   1.000
_cell.length_b   1.000
_cell.length_c   1.000
_cell.angle_alpha   90.00
_cell.angle_beta   90.00
_cell.angle_gamma   90.00
#
_symmetry.space_group_name_H-M   'P 1'
#
loop_
_entity.id
_entity.type
_entity.pdbx_description
1 polymer ?
#
loop_
_entity_poly.entity_id
_entity_poly.type
_entity_poly.pdbx_seq_one_letter_code
_entity_poly.pdbx_strand_id
1 'polypeptide(L)'
;MREITRLISAWNCDSVYLQDIALKLVMIMPALLLQKPSFKSKAKEHTICLKRRLHLWGLGDFDALLHECRTIQSTLLTSKKTMSELQLSKTFARLMLRGKVNAVLRLLDHQSAGGVLPLSDVIYEDLRRKHPSAKPGDSPVMIEGEIPFIDPALLAVMNTNGAAGPSGLDAIGWRHILVSRNYGNA
;
A
#
# COMPACT_ATOMS: atom_id res chain seq x y z
N MET A 1 -15.01 -1.85 -4.46
CA MET A 1 -15.20 -1.49 -5.89
C MET A 1 -15.79 -0.09 -6.00
N ARG A 2 -17.08 0.12 -5.69
CA ARG A 2 -17.75 1.43 -5.81
C ARG A 2 -17.05 2.59 -5.08
N GLU A 3 -16.51 2.34 -3.88
CA GLU A 3 -15.88 3.39 -3.08
C GLU A 3 -14.54 3.88 -3.67
N ILE A 4 -13.72 2.98 -4.22
CA ILE A 4 -12.48 3.38 -4.90
C ILE A 4 -12.81 4.23 -6.13
N THR A 5 -13.78 3.81 -6.93
CA THR A 5 -14.27 4.59 -8.08
C THR A 5 -14.77 5.96 -7.63
N ARG A 6 -15.58 6.04 -6.57
CA ARG A 6 -16.07 7.31 -6.01
C ARG A 6 -14.94 8.27 -5.62
N LEU A 7 -13.89 7.76 -4.98
CA LEU A 7 -12.75 8.59 -4.58
C LEU A 7 -11.90 9.03 -5.77
N ILE A 8 -11.69 8.17 -6.77
CA ILE A 8 -11.00 8.54 -8.01
C ILE A 8 -11.80 9.61 -8.77
N SER A 9 -13.13 9.45 -8.87
CA SER A 9 -14.01 10.46 -9.46
C SER A 9 -13.98 11.77 -8.66
N ALA A 10 -13.97 11.71 -7.33
CA ALA A 10 -13.87 12.92 -6.49
C ALA A 10 -12.55 13.66 -6.67
N TRP A 11 -11.46 12.93 -6.96
CA TRP A 11 -10.18 13.52 -7.32
C TRP A 11 -10.19 14.14 -8.73
N ASN A 12 -10.86 13.50 -9.69
CA ASN A 12 -10.93 13.96 -11.09
C ASN A 12 -11.92 15.12 -11.32
N CYS A 13 -12.98 15.25 -10.53
CA CYS A 13 -14.13 16.11 -10.84
C CYS A 13 -14.22 17.40 -9.99
N ASP A 14 -13.10 17.98 -9.54
CA ASP A 14 -13.07 19.24 -8.75
C ASP A 14 -14.10 19.27 -7.60
N SER A 15 -14.28 18.15 -6.91
CA SER A 15 -15.08 18.13 -5.69
C SER A 15 -14.29 18.83 -4.58
N VAL A 16 -14.62 20.10 -4.35
CA VAL A 16 -13.89 21.08 -3.51
C VAL A 16 -13.44 20.54 -2.15
N TYR A 17 -14.20 19.65 -1.51
CA TYR A 17 -13.92 19.21 -0.14
C TYR A 17 -13.14 17.89 -0.04
N LEU A 18 -13.15 17.04 -1.07
CA LEU A 18 -12.58 15.70 -1.00
C LEU A 18 -11.36 15.53 -1.91
N GLN A 19 -11.17 16.40 -2.90
CA GLN A 19 -10.11 16.30 -3.90
C GLN A 19 -8.71 16.14 -3.29
N ASP A 20 -8.36 16.98 -2.30
CA ASP A 20 -7.03 17.02 -1.68
C ASP A 20 -6.66 15.76 -0.88
N ILE A 21 -7.68 15.02 -0.42
CA ILE A 21 -7.51 13.82 0.41
C ILE A 21 -7.95 12.55 -0.31
N ALA A 22 -8.68 12.65 -1.42
CA ALA A 22 -9.24 11.52 -2.15
C ALA A 22 -8.16 10.51 -2.55
N LEU A 23 -7.05 10.98 -3.11
CA LEU A 23 -5.95 10.10 -3.51
C LEU A 23 -5.29 9.45 -2.28
N LYS A 24 -5.12 10.19 -1.17
CA LYS A 24 -4.59 9.64 0.09
C LYS A 24 -5.49 8.53 0.61
N LEU A 25 -6.81 8.74 0.56
CA LEU A 25 -7.82 7.75 0.94
C LEU A 25 -7.74 6.50 0.07
N VAL A 26 -7.61 6.64 -1.25
CA VAL A 26 -7.41 5.51 -2.18
C VAL A 26 -6.14 4.72 -1.82
N MET A 27 -5.07 5.41 -1.45
CA MET A 27 -3.78 4.77 -1.11
C MET A 27 -3.84 3.97 0.20
N ILE A 28 -4.56 4.45 1.22
CA ILE A 28 -4.62 3.78 2.53
C ILE A 28 -5.74 2.74 2.63
N MET A 29 -6.76 2.82 1.77
CA MET A 29 -7.93 1.94 1.82
C MET A 29 -7.58 0.43 1.77
N PRO A 30 -6.66 -0.05 0.90
CA PRO A 30 -6.30 -1.47 0.87
C PRO A 30 -5.71 -1.93 2.21
N ALA A 31 -4.86 -1.11 2.83
CA ALA A 31 -4.23 -1.43 4.11
C ALA A 31 -5.26 -1.47 5.25
N LEU A 32 -6.22 -0.53 5.27
CA LEU A 32 -7.23 -0.45 6.33
C LEU A 32 -8.36 -1.48 6.16
N LEU A 33 -8.80 -1.74 4.93
CA LEU A 33 -9.97 -2.58 4.68
C LEU A 33 -9.64 -4.04 4.42
N LEU A 34 -8.51 -4.34 3.76
CA LEU A 34 -8.22 -5.68 3.23
C LEU A 34 -7.23 -6.49 4.08
N GLN A 35 -6.87 -5.99 5.27
CA GLN A 35 -5.96 -6.71 6.15
C GLN A 35 -6.55 -8.06 6.61
N LYS A 36 -5.76 -9.12 6.53
CA LYS A 36 -6.20 -10.46 6.96
C LYS A 36 -6.50 -10.46 8.47
N PRO A 37 -7.73 -10.82 8.92
CA PRO A 37 -8.11 -10.72 10.34
C PRO A 37 -7.27 -11.59 11.29
N SER A 38 -6.80 -12.76 10.83
CA SER A 38 -5.89 -13.63 11.58
C SER A 38 -5.17 -14.58 10.63
N PHE A 39 -4.09 -15.23 11.06
CA PHE A 39 -3.38 -16.20 10.23
C PHE A 39 -4.28 -17.35 9.74
N LYS A 40 -5.22 -17.81 10.57
CA LYS A 40 -6.10 -18.95 10.30
C LYS A 40 -7.46 -18.55 9.72
N SER A 41 -7.71 -17.26 9.46
CA SER A 41 -9.04 -16.80 9.07
C SER A 41 -9.48 -17.30 7.70
N LYS A 42 -10.78 -17.57 7.56
CA LYS A 42 -11.40 -18.11 6.34
C LYS A 42 -12.20 -17.03 5.58
N ALA A 43 -12.53 -17.31 4.32
CA ALA A 43 -13.23 -16.38 3.43
C ALA A 43 -14.54 -15.80 4.01
N LYS A 44 -15.31 -16.60 4.77
CA LYS A 44 -16.53 -16.12 5.45
C LYS A 44 -16.22 -15.01 6.46
N GLU A 45 -15.17 -15.19 7.26
CA GLU A 45 -14.73 -14.19 8.24
C GLU A 45 -14.19 -12.95 7.54
N HIS A 46 -13.48 -13.12 6.41
CA HIS A 46 -12.99 -12.00 5.60
C HIS A 46 -14.14 -11.11 5.13
N THR A 47 -15.21 -11.71 4.63
CA THR A 47 -16.40 -10.97 4.19
C THR A 47 -17.09 -10.25 5.35
N ILE A 48 -17.19 -10.87 6.52
CA ILE A 48 -17.79 -10.25 7.71
C ILE A 48 -16.95 -9.04 8.16
N CYS A 49 -15.63 -9.21 8.30
CA CYS A 49 -14.73 -8.13 8.66
C CYS A 49 -14.76 -7.00 7.63
N LEU A 50 -14.73 -7.32 6.33
CA LEU A 50 -14.78 -6.32 5.27
C LEU A 50 -16.07 -5.50 5.31
N LYS A 51 -17.22 -6.14 5.55
CA LYS A 51 -18.50 -5.43 5.71
C LYS A 51 -18.46 -4.45 6.88
N ARG A 52 -17.95 -4.87 8.05
CA ARG A 52 -17.82 -3.98 9.21
C ARG A 52 -16.87 -2.83 8.94
N ARG A 53 -15.71 -3.08 8.31
CA ARG A 53 -14.72 -2.05 8.00
C ARG A 53 -15.24 -1.04 6.98
N LEU A 54 -15.99 -1.50 5.96
CA LEU A 54 -16.67 -0.60 5.02
C LEU A 54 -17.70 0.30 5.70
N HIS A 55 -18.40 -0.21 6.72
CA HIS A 55 -19.32 0.60 7.52
C HIS A 55 -18.57 1.68 8.30
N LEU A 56 -17.51 1.32 9.03
CA LEU A 56 -16.65 2.28 9.76
C LEU A 56 -16.02 3.32 8.83
N TRP A 57 -15.57 2.89 7.64
CA TRP A 57 -15.05 3.77 6.60
C TRP A 57 -16.09 4.80 6.16
N GLY A 58 -17.33 4.38 5.91
CA GLY A 58 -18.42 5.28 5.53
C GLY A 58 -18.81 6.27 6.62
N LEU A 59 -18.60 5.91 7.90
CA LEU A 59 -18.77 6.81 9.04
C LEU A 59 -17.57 7.74 9.27
N GLY A 60 -16.43 7.49 8.62
CA GLY A 60 -15.20 8.23 8.87
C GLY A 60 -14.49 7.86 10.17
N ASP A 61 -14.82 6.71 10.78
CA ASP A 61 -14.19 6.25 12.04
C ASP A 61 -12.85 5.58 11.76
N PHE A 62 -11.84 6.42 11.47
CA PHE A 62 -10.46 5.96 11.22
C PHE A 62 -9.77 5.47 12.49
N ASP A 63 -10.15 5.96 13.68
CA ASP A 63 -9.57 5.52 14.94
C ASP A 63 -9.88 4.05 15.22
N ALA A 64 -11.14 3.64 15.03
CA ALA A 64 -11.52 2.23 15.17
C ALA A 64 -10.82 1.34 14.13
N LEU A 65 -10.72 1.80 12.88
CA LEU A 65 -10.01 1.08 11.81
C LEU A 65 -8.52 0.92 12.12
N LEU A 66 -7.85 1.98 12.59
CA LEU A 66 -6.43 1.95 12.94
C LEU A 66 -6.18 1.09 14.18
N HIS A 67 -7.04 1.18 15.19
CA HIS A 67 -6.95 0.34 16.38
C HIS A 67 -7.03 -1.15 16.03
N GLU A 68 -7.99 -1.52 15.17
CA GLU A 68 -8.07 -2.88 14.65
C GLU A 68 -6.80 -3.28 13.89
N CYS A 69 -6.31 -2.42 12.99
CA CYS A 69 -5.12 -2.73 12.21
C CYS A 69 -3.90 -2.99 13.10
N ARG A 70 -3.70 -2.16 14.13
CA ARG A 70 -2.64 -2.32 15.13
C ARG A 70 -2.78 -3.63 15.89
N THR A 71 -4.02 -3.99 16.26
CA THR A 71 -4.31 -5.26 16.95
C THR A 71 -4.00 -6.48 16.09
N ILE A 72 -4.31 -6.41 14.79
CA ILE A 72 -3.95 -7.48 13.85
C ILE A 72 -2.43 -7.55 13.70
N GLN A 73 -1.74 -6.41 13.53
CA GLN A 73 -0.29 -6.38 13.40
C GLN A 73 0.43 -6.90 14.65
N SER A 74 -0.07 -6.60 15.86
CA SER A 74 0.53 -7.08 17.11
C SER A 74 0.34 -8.58 17.32
N THR A 75 -0.76 -9.15 16.82
CA THR A 75 -1.09 -10.58 16.95
C THR A 75 -0.52 -11.45 15.82
N LEU A 76 -0.21 -10.86 14.66
CA LEU A 76 0.53 -11.52 13.59
C LEU A 76 2.00 -11.67 13.99
N LEU A 77 2.27 -12.61 14.88
CA LEU A 77 3.62 -13.08 15.18
C LEU A 77 4.32 -13.37 13.85
N THR A 78 5.41 -12.66 13.58
CA THR A 78 6.27 -12.92 12.43
C THR A 78 6.74 -14.36 12.56
N SER A 79 6.15 -15.27 11.81
CA SER A 79 6.65 -16.63 11.72
C SER A 79 8.01 -16.52 11.05
N LYS A 80 9.07 -16.39 11.85
CA LYS A 80 10.47 -16.52 11.44
C LYS A 80 10.76 -18.00 11.13
N LYS A 81 9.89 -18.65 10.36
CA LYS A 81 10.16 -20.00 9.91
C LYS A 81 11.22 -19.87 8.84
N THR A 82 12.47 -20.09 9.23
CA THR A 82 13.57 -20.28 8.29
C THR A 82 13.12 -21.30 7.26
N MET A 83 13.08 -20.90 5.98
CA MET A 83 12.70 -21.81 4.91
C MET A 83 13.70 -22.96 4.91
N SER A 84 13.22 -24.20 4.82
CA SER A 84 14.14 -25.31 4.58
C SER A 84 14.77 -25.15 3.19
N GLU A 85 15.98 -25.68 3.02
CA GLU A 85 16.73 -25.62 1.76
C GLU A 85 15.92 -26.13 0.56
N LEU A 86 15.10 -27.17 0.78
CA LEU A 86 14.21 -27.73 -0.22
C LEU A 86 13.03 -26.80 -0.57
N GLN A 87 12.57 -25.98 0.37
CA GLN A 87 11.55 -24.96 0.08
C GLN A 87 12.18 -23.75 -0.63
N LEU A 88 13.40 -23.38 -0.27
CA LEU A 88 14.15 -22.28 -0.90
C LEU A 88 14.38 -22.58 -2.38
N SER A 89 14.91 -23.76 -2.71
CA SER A 89 15.17 -24.19 -4.10
C SER A 89 13.89 -24.25 -4.95
N LYS A 90 12.80 -24.80 -4.42
CA LYS A 90 11.48 -24.81 -5.11
C LYS A 90 10.95 -23.40 -5.37
N THR A 91 11.15 -22.48 -4.43
CA THR A 91 10.66 -21.10 -4.55
C THR A 91 11.53 -20.30 -5.51
N PHE A 92 12.84 -20.48 -5.46
CA PHE A 92 13.81 -19.98 -6.43
C PHE A 92 13.43 -20.39 -7.86
N ALA A 93 13.27 -21.69 -8.12
CA ALA A 93 12.93 -22.19 -9.44
C ALA A 93 11.60 -21.61 -9.95
N ARG A 94 10.57 -21.55 -9.09
CA ARG A 94 9.28 -20.95 -9.44
C ARG A 94 9.39 -19.48 -9.81
N LEU A 95 10.19 -18.71 -9.07
CA LEU A 95 10.36 -17.28 -9.33
C LEU A 95 11.19 -17.03 -10.60
N MET A 96 12.24 -17.82 -10.84
CA MET A 96 13.04 -17.77 -12.08
C MET A 96 12.20 -18.11 -13.30
N LEU A 97 11.40 -19.19 -13.24
CA LEU A 97 10.50 -19.59 -14.33
C LEU A 97 9.41 -18.54 -14.62
N ARG A 98 9.05 -17.72 -13.64
CA ARG A 98 8.12 -16.59 -13.81
C ARG A 98 8.81 -15.28 -14.22
N GLY A 99 10.13 -15.29 -14.44
CA GLY A 99 10.91 -14.11 -14.78
C GLY A 99 11.03 -13.07 -13.65
N LYS A 100 10.71 -13.43 -12.40
CA LYS A 100 10.74 -12.51 -11.25
C LYS A 100 12.14 -12.45 -10.61
N VAL A 101 13.15 -12.07 -11.40
CA VAL A 101 14.57 -12.11 -11.01
C VAL A 101 14.86 -11.25 -9.76
N ASN A 102 14.28 -10.05 -9.66
CA ASN A 102 14.46 -9.19 -8.48
C ASN A 102 13.92 -9.82 -7.18
N ALA A 103 12.85 -10.62 -7.28
CA ALA A 103 12.32 -11.35 -6.13
C ALA A 103 13.23 -12.51 -5.73
N VAL A 104 13.91 -13.13 -6.71
CA VAL A 104 14.91 -14.18 -6.47
C VAL A 104 16.12 -13.62 -5.75
N LEU A 105 16.65 -12.47 -6.20
CA LEU A 105 17.79 -11.82 -5.55
C LEU A 105 17.49 -11.51 -4.08
N ARG A 106 16.31 -10.95 -3.79
CA ARG A 106 15.84 -10.70 -2.41
C ARG A 106 15.67 -11.99 -1.60
N LEU A 107 15.23 -13.07 -2.24
CA LEU A 107 15.05 -14.36 -1.57
C LEU A 107 16.39 -14.93 -1.09
N LEU A 108 17.45 -14.75 -1.89
CA LEU A 108 18.82 -15.16 -1.55
C LEU A 108 19.47 -14.22 -0.53
N ASP A 109 19.13 -12.93 -0.58
CA ASP A 109 19.63 -11.89 0.32
C ASP A 109 19.02 -11.96 1.75
N HIS A 110 18.15 -12.93 2.05
CA HIS A 110 17.53 -13.08 3.37
C HIS A 110 18.50 -13.36 4.53
N GLN A 111 19.81 -13.47 4.30
CA GLN A 111 20.82 -13.42 5.38
C GLN A 111 21.07 -11.98 5.90
N SER A 112 20.65 -10.94 5.17
CA SER A 112 20.91 -9.52 5.51
C SER A 112 19.64 -8.70 5.82
N ALA A 113 18.44 -9.24 5.55
CA ALA A 113 17.17 -8.54 5.75
C ALA A 113 16.76 -8.49 7.24
N GLY A 114 17.33 -7.53 7.98
CA GLY A 114 16.81 -7.10 9.26
C GLY A 114 15.34 -6.69 9.12
N GLY A 115 14.48 -7.21 10.00
CA GLY A 115 13.06 -6.83 10.01
C GLY A 115 12.86 -5.33 10.20
N VAL A 116 11.64 -4.85 9.93
CA VAL A 116 11.28 -3.46 10.24
C VAL A 116 11.37 -3.28 11.74
N LEU A 117 12.28 -2.40 12.19
CA LEU A 117 12.44 -2.08 13.59
C LEU A 117 11.14 -1.39 14.07
N PRO A 118 10.50 -1.87 15.15
CA PRO A 118 9.26 -1.29 15.63
C PRO A 118 9.48 0.17 16.04
N LEU A 119 8.57 1.07 15.68
CA LEU A 119 8.69 2.48 16.02
C LEU A 119 8.42 2.68 17.53
N SER A 120 9.48 2.72 18.34
CA SER A 120 9.43 3.13 19.74
C SER A 120 9.72 4.62 19.87
N ASP A 121 9.38 5.23 21.00
CA ASP A 121 9.67 6.65 21.26
C ASP A 121 11.17 6.96 21.13
N VAL A 122 12.02 6.01 21.56
CA VAL A 122 13.48 6.10 21.42
C VAL A 122 13.88 6.15 19.94
N ILE A 123 13.29 5.30 19.10
CA ILE A 123 13.59 5.25 17.66
C ILE A 123 13.03 6.48 16.95
N TYR A 124 11.87 6.97 17.38
CA TYR A 124 11.27 8.19 16.85
C TYR A 124 12.17 9.41 17.08
N GLU A 125 12.66 9.59 18.31
CA GLU A 125 13.59 10.68 18.64
C GLU A 125 14.93 10.52 17.91
N ASP A 126 15.42 9.29 17.74
CA ASP A 126 16.62 9.02 16.93
C ASP A 126 16.43 9.39 15.45
N LEU A 127 15.28 9.07 14.86
CA LEU A 127 14.97 9.45 13.49
C LEU A 127 14.85 10.96 13.36
N ARG A 128 14.23 11.63 14.34
CA ARG A 128 14.10 13.08 14.39
C ARG A 128 15.46 13.77 14.46
N ARG A 129 16.38 13.24 15.27
CA ARG A 129 17.77 13.73 15.37
C ARG A 129 18.55 13.55 14.07
N LYS A 130 18.32 12.46 13.34
CA LYS A 130 18.99 12.18 12.06
C LYS A 130 18.39 12.95 10.88
N HIS A 131 17.14 13.40 10.99
CA HIS A 131 16.49 14.13 9.92
C HIS A 131 17.13 15.53 9.80
N PRO A 132 17.60 15.93 8.61
CA PRO A 132 18.11 17.28 8.41
C PRO A 132 17.01 18.31 8.66
N SER A 133 17.38 19.48 9.17
CA SER A 133 16.46 20.61 9.30
C SER A 133 15.89 20.96 7.93
N ALA A 134 14.58 21.23 7.87
CA ALA A 134 13.91 21.64 6.64
C ALA A 134 14.66 22.84 6.04
N LYS A 135 15.13 22.68 4.80
CA LYS A 135 15.71 23.79 4.05
C LYS A 135 14.57 24.64 3.50
N PRO A 136 14.68 25.98 3.51
CA PRO A 136 13.78 26.82 2.72
C PRO A 136 13.83 26.36 1.27
N GLY A 137 12.66 26.29 0.61
CA GLY A 137 12.59 25.85 -0.77
C GLY A 137 13.39 26.80 -1.66
N ASP A 138 14.33 26.25 -2.44
CA ASP A 138 15.04 27.02 -3.44
C ASP A 138 14.06 27.35 -4.58
N SER A 139 13.71 28.64 -4.72
CA SER A 139 12.86 29.19 -5.78
C SER A 139 13.18 28.68 -7.21
N PRO A 140 14.44 28.48 -7.66
CA PRO A 140 14.70 27.95 -9.00
C PRO A 140 14.33 26.47 -9.20
N VAL A 141 14.08 25.72 -8.11
CA VAL A 141 13.64 24.31 -8.17
C VAL A 141 12.12 24.20 -8.01
N MET A 142 11.45 25.27 -7.55
CA MET A 142 9.99 25.34 -7.56
C MET A 142 9.53 25.57 -8.99
N ILE A 143 8.69 24.65 -9.48
CA ILE A 143 8.00 24.82 -10.74
C ILE A 143 6.94 25.90 -10.51
N GLU A 144 7.24 27.13 -10.94
CA GLU A 144 6.26 28.22 -10.97
C GLU A 144 5.47 28.14 -12.28
N GLY A 145 4.15 28.03 -12.18
CA GLY A 145 3.21 27.90 -13.31
C GLY A 145 2.07 26.93 -12.98
N GLU A 146 1.01 26.95 -13.80
CA GLU A 146 0.02 25.88 -13.77
C GLU A 146 0.73 24.56 -14.13
N ILE A 147 0.63 23.59 -13.22
CA ILE A 147 1.13 22.23 -13.48
C ILE A 147 0.47 21.78 -14.79
N PRO A 148 1.22 21.49 -15.85
CA PRO A 148 0.62 21.10 -17.11
C PRO A 148 -0.30 19.91 -16.84
N PHE A 149 -1.54 20.00 -17.32
CA PHE A 149 -2.46 18.88 -17.30
C PHE A 149 -1.88 17.78 -18.20
N ILE A 150 -1.07 16.92 -17.60
CA ILE A 150 -0.69 15.65 -18.19
C ILE A 150 -1.91 14.78 -17.96
N ASP A 151 -2.62 14.35 -19.00
CA ASP A 151 -3.60 13.26 -18.88
C ASP A 151 -2.82 12.01 -18.40
N PRO A 152 -2.86 11.67 -17.09
CA PRO A 152 -1.94 10.68 -16.54
C PRO A 152 -2.53 9.26 -16.63
N ALA A 153 -3.75 9.12 -17.14
CA ALA A 153 -4.64 8.10 -16.61
C ALA A 153 -4.37 6.67 -17.12
N LEU A 154 -3.68 6.48 -18.24
CA LEU A 154 -3.57 5.13 -18.84
C LEU A 154 -2.15 4.68 -19.22
N LEU A 155 -1.32 5.53 -19.83
CA LEU A 155 -0.01 5.10 -20.35
C LEU A 155 1.05 4.90 -19.27
N ALA A 156 1.12 5.77 -18.26
CA ALA A 156 2.09 5.64 -17.17
C ALA A 156 1.78 4.45 -16.26
N VAL A 157 0.50 4.20 -15.99
CA VAL A 157 0.02 3.10 -15.14
C VAL A 157 0.37 1.74 -15.75
N MET A 158 0.18 1.54 -17.07
CA MET A 158 0.53 0.29 -17.74
C MET A 158 2.03 -0.05 -17.64
N ASN A 159 2.87 0.99 -17.59
CA ASN A 159 4.32 0.88 -17.46
C ASN A 159 4.81 0.84 -16.01
N THR A 160 3.91 0.86 -15.02
CA THR A 160 4.32 0.73 -13.61
C THR A 160 4.98 -0.62 -13.34
N ASN A 161 6.14 -0.55 -12.70
CA ASN A 161 6.89 -1.68 -12.21
C ASN A 161 7.18 -1.46 -10.73
N GLY A 162 6.96 -2.47 -9.89
CA GLY A 162 7.14 -2.31 -8.45
C GLY A 162 6.31 -3.28 -7.65
N ALA A 163 6.80 -3.60 -6.44
CA ALA A 163 6.23 -4.65 -5.62
C ALA A 163 5.17 -4.17 -4.61
N ALA A 164 5.29 -2.99 -4.03
CA ALA A 164 4.35 -2.58 -2.96
C ALA A 164 4.07 -1.07 -2.93
N GLY A 165 4.99 -0.22 -3.41
CA GLY A 165 4.82 1.23 -3.34
C GLY A 165 4.48 1.73 -1.93
N PRO A 166 4.00 2.98 -1.79
CA PRO A 166 3.57 3.52 -0.50
C PRO A 166 2.22 2.96 -0.01
N SER A 167 1.40 2.38 -0.87
CA SER A 167 0.08 1.82 -0.51
C SER A 167 0.09 0.35 -0.08
N GLY A 168 1.24 -0.33 -0.23
CA GLY A 168 1.34 -1.78 -0.04
C GLY A 168 0.79 -2.62 -1.21
N LEU A 169 0.25 -2.00 -2.27
CA LEU A 169 -0.19 -2.68 -3.49
C LEU A 169 0.91 -2.71 -4.56
N ASP A 170 1.05 -3.85 -5.23
CA ASP A 170 2.00 -4.00 -6.33
C ASP A 170 1.51 -3.31 -7.61
N ALA A 171 2.41 -3.14 -8.57
CA ALA A 171 2.09 -2.53 -9.85
C ALA A 171 1.00 -3.29 -10.62
N ILE A 172 0.85 -4.60 -10.39
CA ILE A 172 -0.22 -5.41 -10.98
C ILE A 172 -1.57 -5.02 -10.37
N GLY A 173 -1.64 -4.90 -9.03
CA GLY A 173 -2.83 -4.46 -8.32
C GLY A 173 -3.27 -3.05 -8.74
N TRP A 174 -2.33 -2.12 -8.87
CA TRP A 174 -2.63 -0.77 -9.36
C TRP A 174 -3.12 -0.74 -10.81
N ARG A 175 -2.48 -1.48 -11.72
CA ARG A 175 -2.98 -1.63 -13.09
C ARG A 175 -4.38 -2.23 -13.11
N HIS A 176 -4.64 -3.23 -12.27
CA HIS A 176 -5.97 -3.83 -12.20
C HIS A 176 -7.02 -2.82 -11.72
N ILE A 177 -6.74 -2.03 -10.69
CA ILE A 177 -7.67 -1.03 -10.16
C ILE A 177 -7.93 0.10 -11.16
N LEU A 178 -6.88 0.60 -11.81
CA LEU A 178 -6.97 1.82 -12.64
C LEU A 178 -7.35 1.53 -14.10
N VAL A 179 -7.01 0.35 -14.64
CA VAL A 179 -7.21 0.01 -16.07
C VAL A 179 -8.37 -0.98 -16.27
N SER A 180 -8.80 -1.70 -15.23
CA SER A 180 -9.91 -2.65 -15.41
C SER A 180 -11.25 -1.94 -15.56
N ARG A 181 -12.01 -2.39 -16.57
CA ARG A 181 -13.39 -1.96 -16.83
C ARG A 181 -14.33 -2.15 -15.62
N ASN A 182 -13.98 -3.03 -14.68
CA ASN A 182 -14.73 -3.23 -13.44
C ASN A 182 -14.69 -2.02 -12.49
N TYR A 183 -13.76 -1.09 -12.68
CA TYR A 183 -13.59 0.11 -11.85
C TYR A 183 -13.89 1.40 -12.63
N GLY A 184 -13.86 1.36 -13.96
CA GLY A 184 -13.99 2.54 -14.85
C GLY A 184 -15.40 2.99 -15.19
N ASN A 185 -16.44 2.19 -14.91
CA ASN A 185 -17.83 2.56 -15.19
C ASN A 185 -18.71 2.39 -13.93
N ALA A 186 -19.12 3.52 -13.36
CA ALA A 186 -20.38 3.68 -12.63
C ALA A 186 -21.18 4.76 -13.34
#